data_AF-A0A1Q3HMZ4-F1
#
_entry.id   AF-A0A1Q3HMZ4-F1
#
_cell.length_a   1.000
_cell.length_b   1.000
_cell.length_c   1.000
_cell.angle_alpha   90.00
_cell.angle_beta   90.00
_cell.angle_gamma   90.00
#
_symmetry.space_group_name_H-M   'P 1'
#
loop_
_entity.id
_entity.type
_entity.pdbx_description
1 polymer ?
#
loop_
_entity_poly.entity_id
_entity_poly.type
_entity_poly.pdbx_seq_one_letter_code
_entity_poly.pdbx_strand_id
1 'polypeptide(L)'
;MNAHPQAQVALTEFIAALVNAGVRVVLTTHSPYVVDHLNNLMEASRAAAEKREELAQKFTLKTPSSFISPEKVAVHAFQEESPEGEVTVREVLNRQTGLIDWSTFSRVSEHITNLYSDILRSSEEDT
;
A
#
# COMPACT_ATOMS: atom_id res chain seq x y z
N MET A 1 11.68 5.75 -15.23
CA MET A 1 12.59 5.92 -14.08
C MET A 1 11.69 6.02 -12.85
N ASN A 2 11.55 4.94 -12.08
CA ASN A 2 10.70 4.93 -10.89
C ASN A 2 11.52 5.42 -9.69
N ALA A 3 10.91 6.15 -8.76
CA ALA A 3 11.58 6.55 -7.53
C ALA A 3 12.07 5.31 -6.76
N HIS A 4 13.25 5.39 -6.15
CA HIS A 4 13.77 4.30 -5.32
C HIS A 4 12.74 3.92 -4.23
N PRO A 5 12.55 2.63 -3.88
CA PRO A 5 11.54 2.21 -2.89
C PRO A 5 11.58 3.02 -1.59
N GLN A 6 12.78 3.29 -1.06
CA GLN A 6 12.93 4.12 0.15
C GLN A 6 12.40 5.56 -0.02
N ALA A 7 12.56 6.14 -1.21
CA ALA A 7 12.02 7.47 -1.48
C ALA A 7 10.49 7.46 -1.55
N GLN A 8 9.89 6.37 -2.03
CA GLN A 8 8.44 6.20 -2.05
C GLN A 8 7.86 6.07 -0.62
N VAL A 9 8.56 5.35 0.25
CA VAL A 9 8.24 5.27 1.69
C VAL A 9 8.28 6.66 2.33
N ALA A 10 9.38 7.41 2.13
CA ALA A 10 9.52 8.76 2.66
C ALA A 10 8.43 9.72 2.13
N LEU A 11 8.10 9.63 0.83
CA LEU A 11 7.04 10.41 0.21
C LEU A 11 5.68 10.09 0.82
N THR A 12 5.41 8.83 1.13
CA THR A 12 4.15 8.39 1.75
C THR A 12 4.00 8.99 3.14
N GLU A 13 5.06 8.99 3.95
CA GLU A 13 5.07 9.63 5.27
C GLU A 13 4.85 11.15 5.17
N PHE A 14 5.48 11.80 4.18
CA PHE A 14 5.33 13.23 3.96
C PHE A 14 3.90 13.58 3.56
N ILE A 15 3.29 12.84 2.63
CA ILE A 15 1.90 13.02 2.22
C ILE A 15 0.96 12.84 3.42
N ALA A 16 1.18 11.81 4.25
CA ALA A 16 0.37 11.58 5.44
C ALA A 16 0.46 12.76 6.43
N ALA A 17 1.65 13.33 6.61
CA ALA A 17 1.85 14.53 7.42
C ALA A 17 1.10 15.76 6.84
N LEU A 18 1.12 15.95 5.52
CA LEU A 18 0.34 17.01 4.86
C LEU A 18 -1.17 16.83 5.09
N VAL A 19 -1.68 15.60 4.98
CA VAL A 19 -3.10 15.30 5.25
C VAL A 19 -3.45 15.59 6.70
N ASN A 20 -2.58 15.22 7.64
CA ASN A 20 -2.77 15.56 9.05
C ASN A 20 -2.74 17.06 9.31
N ALA A 21 -2.00 17.83 8.51
CA ALA A 21 -1.98 19.30 8.54
C ALA A 21 -3.18 19.96 7.83
N GLY A 22 -4.13 19.17 7.29
CA GLY A 22 -5.37 19.66 6.67
C GLY A 22 -5.34 19.76 5.15
N VAL A 23 -4.27 19.30 4.49
CA VAL A 23 -4.18 19.27 3.03
C VAL A 23 -4.96 18.08 2.48
N ARG A 24 -5.78 18.28 1.45
CA ARG A 24 -6.45 17.18 0.75
C ARG A 24 -5.58 16.67 -0.39
N VAL A 25 -5.29 15.38 -0.41
CA VAL A 25 -4.43 14.75 -1.42
C VAL A 25 -5.19 13.63 -2.10
N VAL A 26 -5.10 13.58 -3.43
CA VAL A 26 -5.55 12.46 -4.26
C VAL A 26 -4.34 11.97 -5.05
N LEU A 27 -4.07 10.68 -5.01
CA LEU A 27 -2.97 10.05 -5.72
C LEU A 27 -3.41 8.69 -6.28
N THR A 28 -2.79 8.27 -7.37
CA THR A 28 -2.94 6.94 -7.96
C THR A 28 -1.59 6.25 -7.93
N THR A 29 -1.54 4.99 -7.52
CA THR A 29 -0.28 4.24 -7.39
C THR A 29 -0.47 2.76 -7.70
N HIS A 30 0.54 2.17 -8.34
CA HIS A 30 0.72 0.71 -8.43
C HIS A 30 1.83 0.21 -7.49
N SER A 31 2.38 1.10 -6.66
CA SER A 31 3.50 0.75 -5.78
C SER A 31 2.99 0.03 -4.53
N PRO A 32 3.38 -1.23 -4.30
CA PRO A 32 3.08 -1.91 -3.05
C PRO A 32 3.72 -1.20 -1.85
N TYR A 33 4.89 -0.57 -2.04
CA TYR A 33 5.58 0.17 -0.98
C TYR A 33 4.74 1.32 -0.41
N VAL A 34 3.97 2.01 -1.26
CA VAL A 34 3.09 3.10 -0.81
C VAL A 34 1.93 2.54 0.00
N VAL A 35 1.32 1.45 -0.47
CA VAL A 35 0.12 0.88 0.16
C VAL A 35 0.46 0.18 1.47
N ASP A 36 1.50 -0.66 1.48
CA ASP A 36 1.95 -1.35 2.68
C ASP A 36 2.42 -0.36 3.75
N HIS A 37 3.13 0.70 3.35
CA HIS A 37 3.57 1.71 4.30
C HIS A 37 2.42 2.59 4.80
N LEU A 38 1.39 2.82 3.98
CA LEU A 38 0.17 3.49 4.45
C LEU A 38 -0.54 2.67 5.53
N ASN A 39 -0.60 1.33 5.40
CA ASN A 39 -1.08 0.45 6.47
C ASN A 39 -0.24 0.63 7.76
N ASN A 40 1.09 0.69 7.66
CA ASN A 40 1.95 0.92 8.82
C ASN A 40 1.65 2.25 9.52
N LEU A 41 1.45 3.33 8.76
CA LEU A 41 1.12 4.65 9.31
C LEU A 41 -0.26 4.67 9.97
N MET A 42 -1.21 3.94 9.39
CA MET A 42 -2.55 3.77 9.96
C MET A 42 -2.54 3.01 11.27
N GLU A 43 -1.79 1.90 11.35
CA GLU A 43 -1.62 1.16 12.60
C GLU A 43 -0.84 1.95 13.65
N ALA A 44 0.21 2.68 13.25
CA ALA A 44 0.95 3.55 14.16
C ALA A 44 0.06 4.64 14.78
N SER A 45 -0.95 5.12 14.05
CA SER A 45 -1.92 6.09 14.57
C SER A 45 -2.79 5.54 15.71
N ARG A 46 -2.89 4.22 15.86
CA ARG A 46 -3.65 3.55 16.92
C ARG A 46 -2.83 3.26 18.16
N ALA A 47 -1.51 3.40 18.10
CA ALA A 47 -0.64 3.23 19.26
C ALA A 47 -0.98 4.25 20.35
N ALA A 48 -0.78 3.85 21.62
CA ALA A 48 -0.91 4.72 22.79
C ALA A 48 -0.02 5.96 22.63
N ALA A 49 -0.52 7.13 23.07
CA ALA A 49 0.12 8.42 22.80
C ALA A 49 1.57 8.47 23.30
N GLU A 50 1.85 7.85 24.45
CA GLU A 50 3.16 7.81 25.10
C GLU A 50 4.19 7.00 24.30
N LYS A 51 3.72 6.06 23.45
CA LYS A 51 4.57 5.20 22.62
C LYS A 51 4.78 5.74 21.21
N ARG A 52 4.03 6.76 20.79
CA ARG A 52 4.10 7.26 19.41
C ARG A 52 5.44 7.90 19.08
N GLU A 53 6.04 8.60 20.03
CA GLU A 53 7.34 9.25 19.83
C GLU A 53 8.46 8.20 19.66
N GLU A 54 8.46 7.16 20.49
CA GLU A 54 9.40 6.04 20.38
C GLU A 54 9.19 5.29 19.06
N LEU A 55 7.94 5.01 18.71
CA LEU A 55 7.60 4.32 17.47
C LEU A 55 8.03 5.12 16.24
N ALA A 56 7.86 6.44 16.26
CA ALA A 56 8.25 7.34 15.18
C ALA A 56 9.72 7.20 14.81
N GLN A 57 10.61 6.92 15.76
CA GLN A 57 12.05 6.74 15.49
C GLN A 57 12.37 5.59 14.54
N LYS A 58 11.42 4.64 14.33
CA LYS A 58 11.55 3.53 13.38
C LYS A 58 11.11 3.90 11.96
N PHE A 59 10.45 5.04 11.78
CA PHE A 59 9.98 5.55 10.49
C PHE A 59 11.03 6.47 9.84
N THR A 60 10.86 6.75 8.55
CA THR A 60 11.86 7.46 7.75
C THR A 60 12.00 8.92 8.16
N LEU A 61 10.87 9.60 8.36
CA LEU A 61 10.81 11.01 8.74
C LEU A 61 10.91 11.23 10.27
N LYS A 62 10.90 10.15 11.04
CA LYS A 62 11.09 10.17 12.51
C LYS A 62 10.15 11.13 13.24
N THR A 63 8.91 11.24 12.79
CA THR A 63 7.90 12.12 13.37
C THR A 63 6.56 11.40 13.51
N PRO A 64 5.84 11.53 14.64
CA PRO A 64 4.49 11.01 14.78
C PRO A 64 3.47 11.80 13.95
N SER A 65 3.83 12.95 13.38
CA SER A 65 2.93 13.75 12.55
C SER A 65 2.51 13.04 11.26
N SER A 66 3.27 12.03 10.81
CA SER A 66 2.93 11.19 9.66
C SER A 66 1.94 10.07 9.99
N PHE A 67 1.66 9.80 11.27
CA PHE A 67 0.72 8.75 11.67
C PHE A 67 -0.72 9.21 11.38
N ILE A 68 -1.34 8.57 10.39
CA ILE A 68 -2.63 9.00 9.83
C ILE A 68 -3.74 8.06 10.25
N SER A 69 -4.86 8.60 10.74
CA SER A 69 -6.02 7.77 11.09
C SER A 69 -6.65 7.15 9.83
N PRO A 70 -7.08 5.88 9.86
CA PRO A 70 -7.84 5.26 8.76
C PRO A 70 -9.07 6.05 8.32
N GLU A 71 -9.68 6.81 9.22
CA GLU A 71 -10.86 7.64 8.92
C GLU A 71 -10.55 8.82 7.97
N LYS A 72 -9.27 9.23 7.89
CA LYS A 72 -8.82 10.26 6.96
C LYS A 72 -8.44 9.70 5.59
N VAL A 73 -8.56 8.38 5.41
CA VAL A 73 -8.08 7.67 4.22
C VAL A 73 -9.26 6.99 3.52
N ALA A 74 -9.22 7.01 2.19
CA ALA A 74 -10.09 6.20 1.35
C ALA A 74 -9.23 5.61 0.23
N VAL A 75 -9.37 4.31 -0.02
CA VAL A 75 -8.57 3.59 -1.01
C VAL A 75 -9.50 2.82 -1.92
N HIS A 76 -9.38 3.06 -3.22
CA HIS A 76 -10.22 2.44 -4.24
C HIS A 76 -9.35 1.75 -5.28
N ALA A 77 -9.72 0.53 -5.65
CA ALA A 77 -9.11 -0.22 -6.74
C ALA A 77 -10.02 -0.19 -7.96
N PHE A 78 -9.42 0.00 -9.12
CA PHE A 78 -10.06 -0.18 -10.42
C PHE A 78 -9.90 -1.64 -10.83
N GLN A 79 -11.00 -2.33 -11.10
CA GLN A 79 -11.01 -3.72 -11.56
C GLN A 79 -11.69 -3.78 -12.92
N GLU A 80 -11.03 -4.44 -13.88
CA GLU A 80 -11.61 -4.76 -15.17
C GLU A 80 -12.37 -6.10 -15.03
N GLU A 81 -13.68 -6.08 -15.28
CA GLU A 81 -14.53 -7.28 -15.11
C GLU A 81 -14.70 -8.07 -16.41
N SER A 82 -14.47 -7.46 -17.57
CA SER A 82 -14.59 -8.13 -18.86
C SER A 82 -13.58 -7.58 -19.88
N PRO A 83 -13.17 -8.39 -20.89
CA PRO A 83 -12.36 -7.92 -22.02
C PRO A 83 -13.05 -6.82 -22.86
N GLU A 84 -14.34 -6.58 -22.62
CA GLU A 84 -15.18 -5.61 -23.31
C GLU A 84 -15.10 -4.21 -22.68
N GLY A 85 -14.33 -4.05 -21.59
CA GLY A 85 -13.87 -2.75 -21.08
C GLY A 85 -14.69 -2.15 -19.94
N GLU A 86 -15.53 -2.93 -19.24
CA GLU A 86 -16.20 -2.43 -18.04
C GLU A 86 -15.23 -2.41 -16.84
N VAL A 87 -14.99 -1.20 -16.31
CA VAL A 87 -14.14 -0.97 -15.13
C VAL A 87 -15.03 -0.64 -13.93
N THR A 88 -14.98 -1.48 -12.90
CA THR A 88 -15.64 -1.22 -11.62
C THR A 88 -14.66 -0.61 -10.62
N VAL A 89 -15.17 0.29 -9.76
CA VAL A 89 -14.40 0.92 -8.69
C VAL A 89 -14.86 0.34 -7.37
N ARG A 90 -13.95 -0.29 -6.63
CA ARG A 90 -14.25 -0.92 -5.35
C ARG A 90 -13.37 -0.33 -4.25
N GLU A 91 -13.98 0.01 -3.12
CA GLU A 91 -13.22 0.35 -1.91
C GLU A 91 -12.49 -0.89 -1.38
N VAL A 92 -11.18 -0.75 -1.15
CA VAL A 92 -10.30 -1.83 -0.67
C VAL A 92 -9.78 -1.59 0.75
N LEU A 93 -10.18 -0.46 1.37
CA LEU A 93 -9.95 -0.22 2.79
C LEU A 93 -11.07 -0.90 3.60
N ASN A 94 -10.72 -1.88 4.42
CA ASN A 94 -11.67 -2.47 5.34
C ASN A 94 -11.93 -1.49 6.49
N ARG A 95 -13.14 -0.93 6.57
CA ARG A 95 -13.51 0.08 7.59
C ARG A 95 -13.53 -0.48 9.02
N GLN A 96 -13.70 -1.78 9.21
CA GLN A 96 -13.68 -2.39 10.55
C GLN A 96 -12.25 -2.59 11.05
N THR A 97 -11.36 -3.09 10.19
CA THR A 97 -9.97 -3.36 10.57
C THR A 97 -9.06 -2.16 10.34
N GLY A 98 -9.44 -1.19 9.50
CA GLY A 98 -8.61 -0.07 9.03
C GLY A 98 -7.39 -0.50 8.22
N LEU A 99 -7.41 -1.70 7.66
CA LEU A 99 -6.35 -2.24 6.81
C LEU A 99 -6.79 -2.26 5.36
N ILE A 100 -5.84 -2.02 4.46
CA ILE A 100 -6.04 -2.12 3.02
C ILE A 100 -5.84 -3.58 2.61
N ASP A 101 -6.87 -4.19 2.03
CA ASP A 101 -6.83 -5.55 1.48
C ASP A 101 -6.24 -5.51 0.07
N TRP A 102 -5.00 -6.00 -0.06
CA TRP A 102 -4.21 -5.99 -1.29
C TRP A 102 -4.39 -7.23 -2.17
N SER A 103 -5.31 -8.13 -1.82
CA SER A 103 -5.56 -9.38 -2.57
C SER A 103 -5.83 -9.18 -4.07
N THR A 104 -6.25 -7.97 -4.47
CA THR A 104 -6.51 -7.63 -5.87
C THR A 104 -5.25 -7.46 -6.73
N PHE A 105 -4.15 -6.96 -6.16
CA PHE A 105 -2.88 -6.76 -6.88
C PHE A 105 -2.02 -8.02 -6.91
N SER A 106 -2.31 -9.00 -6.04
CA SER A 106 -1.65 -10.31 -6.00
C SER A 106 -1.66 -11.04 -7.35
N ARG A 107 -2.66 -10.78 -8.21
CA ARG A 107 -2.81 -11.49 -9.49
C ARG A 107 -1.59 -11.37 -10.41
N VAL A 108 -0.91 -10.22 -10.43
CA VAL A 108 0.29 -10.03 -11.27
C VAL A 108 1.48 -10.76 -10.67
N SER A 109 1.68 -10.67 -9.35
CA SER A 109 2.75 -11.38 -8.66
C SER A 109 2.56 -12.90 -8.75
N GLU A 110 1.33 -13.38 -8.56
CA GLU A 110 0.94 -14.78 -8.68
C GLU A 110 1.13 -15.30 -10.11
N HIS A 111 0.79 -14.50 -11.13
CA HIS A 111 1.07 -14.85 -12.52
C HIS A 111 2.57 -15.00 -12.80
N ILE A 112 3.41 -14.10 -12.29
CA ILE A 112 4.87 -14.19 -12.44
C ILE A 112 5.41 -15.43 -11.72
N THR A 113 4.94 -15.72 -10.51
CA THR A 113 5.34 -16.90 -9.73
C THR A 113 4.92 -18.21 -10.43
N ASN A 114 3.71 -18.25 -10.97
CA ASN A 114 3.21 -19.40 -11.71
C ASN A 114 4.01 -19.61 -12.99
N LEU A 115 4.26 -18.55 -13.77
CA LEU A 115 5.09 -18.60 -14.97
C LEU A 115 6.50 -19.13 -14.69
N TYR A 116 7.14 -18.66 -13.61
CA TYR A 116 8.46 -19.15 -13.22
C TYR A 116 8.42 -20.65 -12.85
N SER A 117 7.38 -21.07 -12.13
CA SER A 117 7.20 -22.47 -11.75
C SER A 117 6.97 -23.37 -12.96
N ASP A 118 6.22 -22.89 -13.96
CA ASP A 118 5.97 -23.61 -15.20
C ASP A 118 7.25 -23.74 -16.04
N ILE A 119 8.06 -22.68 -16.10
CA ILE A 119 9.37 -22.70 -16.76
C ILE A 119 10.27 -23.76 -16.11
N LEU A 120 10.38 -23.79 -14.77
CA LEU A 120 11.20 -24.78 -14.07
C LEU A 120 10.75 -26.21 -14.35
N ARG A 121 9.44 -26.49 -14.29
CA ARG A 121 8.91 -27.83 -14.59
C ARG A 121 9.22 -28.26 -16.03
N SER A 122 9.09 -27.34 -16.99
CA SER A 122 9.45 -27.64 -18.39
C SER A 122 10.93 -27.95 -18.59
N SER A 123 11.81 -27.44 -17.72
CA SER A 123 13.25 -27.73 -17.76
C SER A 123 13.67 -29.00 -17.03
N GLU A 124 12.80 -29.58 -16.19
CA GLU A 124 13.05 -30.83 -15.45
C GLU A 124 12.58 -32.07 -16.22
N GLU A 125 11.64 -31.93 -17.17
CA GLU A 125 11.13 -33.03 -18.02
C GLU A 125 12.10 -33.46 -19.14
N ASP A 126 13.18 -32.71 -19.38
CA ASP A 126 14.20 -32.96 -20.42
C ASP A 126 15.45 -33.73 -19.92
N THR A 127 15.41 -34.33 -18.72
CA THR A 127 16.47 -35.22 -18.16
C THR A 127 15.94 -36.58 -17.74
#